data_AF-A0A1M6DCB1-F1
#
_entry.id   AF-A0A1M6DCB1-F1
#
_cell.length_a   1.000
_cell.length_b   1.000
_cell.length_c   1.000
_cell.angle_alpha   90.00
_cell.angle_beta   90.00
_cell.angle_gamma   90.00
#
_symmetry.space_group_name_H-M   'P 1'
#
loop_
_entity.id
_entity.type
_entity.pdbx_description
1 polymer ?
#
loop_
_entity_poly.entity_id
_entity_poly.type
_entity_poly.pdbx_seq_one_letter_code
_entity_poly.pdbx_strand_id
1 'polypeptide(L)'
;MNKIFITSLLAICISMSSCSSDEKTYNQPKQELYSKLNEDLAAYNATFWNANNIPHTRSFWKKLRGFLLADAGGALIGSAFGGWGALFGAVFSSAVGGPALAEHEMTSQTATTCPVIPPTSDNTQTVPISDPYSAEVLSDDNEIAAPTSSQVAVNCYATVTSSGIGYEHNLILSRIEETHQNIYNEAKSSEVMADLIVTEMGKCSYAIPETEKNILIQKVNSIVLKSKTDSATELITLLKNTWPEYSDELSVIDDFTINIGNITNNTELMKAYLDGYLQVIERSNLTNSQKEVLKSSLEVAANSALFWVTE
;
A
#
# COMPACT_ATOMS: atom_id res chain seq x y z
N MET A 1 -71.17 -10.82 16.38
CA MET A 1 -71.68 -10.66 15.00
C MET A 1 -70.85 -9.60 14.29
N ASN A 2 -70.33 -9.99 13.13
CA ASN A 2 -69.82 -9.22 11.98
C ASN A 2 -68.63 -8.26 12.09
N LYS A 3 -67.55 -8.74 11.46
CA LYS A 3 -66.49 -8.00 10.74
C LYS A 3 -67.10 -7.01 9.73
N ILE A 4 -66.43 -5.88 9.47
CA ILE A 4 -66.13 -5.36 8.13
C ILE A 4 -64.83 -4.53 8.22
N PHE A 5 -64.04 -4.71 7.18
CA PHE A 5 -62.66 -4.29 6.95
C PHE A 5 -62.65 -3.02 6.06
N ILE A 6 -61.44 -2.44 5.89
CA ILE A 6 -60.91 -1.76 4.67
C ILE A 6 -60.87 -0.20 4.61
N THR A 7 -59.64 0.28 4.88
CA THR A 7 -58.74 1.15 4.07
C THR A 7 -58.69 2.68 4.17
N SER A 8 -57.42 3.13 4.34
CA SER A 8 -56.72 4.28 3.76
C SER A 8 -57.17 5.71 4.08
N LEU A 9 -56.31 6.49 4.75
CA LEU A 9 -55.24 7.26 4.11
C LEU A 9 -54.41 7.99 5.19
N LEU A 10 -53.12 7.72 5.23
CA LEU A 10 -52.13 8.40 6.08
C LEU A 10 -51.72 9.71 5.39
N ALA A 11 -52.11 10.87 5.95
CA ALA A 11 -51.63 12.17 5.51
C ALA A 11 -50.60 12.69 6.53
N ILE A 12 -49.33 12.60 6.14
CA ILE A 12 -48.17 13.14 6.85
C ILE A 12 -48.19 14.67 6.71
N CYS A 13 -48.23 15.37 7.84
CA CYS A 13 -47.93 16.80 7.94
C CYS A 13 -47.09 17.02 9.20
N ILE A 14 -45.78 16.81 9.09
CA ILE A 14 -44.83 17.37 10.05
C ILE A 14 -44.15 18.53 9.34
N SER A 15 -44.56 19.72 9.79
CA SER A 15 -44.10 21.04 9.40
C SER A 15 -42.61 21.24 9.69
N MET A 16 -41.89 21.67 8.66
CA MET A 16 -40.58 22.29 8.77
C MET A 16 -40.67 23.64 9.51
N SER A 17 -39.68 23.93 10.34
CA SER A 17 -39.22 25.30 10.62
C SER A 17 -37.72 25.25 10.96
N SER A 18 -37.02 26.21 10.38
CA SER A 18 -35.60 26.23 9.97
C SER A 18 -34.71 27.04 10.90
N CYS A 19 -33.39 26.78 10.85
CA CYS A 19 -32.23 27.71 10.88
C CYS A 19 -31.04 27.05 11.61
N SER A 20 -29.76 27.20 11.25
CA SER A 20 -29.05 28.00 10.26
C SER A 20 -27.58 27.58 10.47
N SER A 21 -26.85 27.11 9.46
CA SER A 21 -26.05 27.99 8.63
C SER A 21 -25.81 27.36 7.26
N ASP A 22 -26.23 28.06 6.22
CA ASP A 22 -25.83 27.78 4.84
C ASP A 22 -24.34 28.09 4.68
N GLU A 23 -23.48 27.13 4.97
CA GLU A 23 -22.16 27.10 4.37
C GLU A 23 -22.38 26.73 2.91
N LYS A 24 -22.25 27.72 2.01
CA LYS A 24 -22.22 27.48 0.57
C LYS A 24 -20.94 26.70 0.25
N THR A 25 -20.96 25.38 0.46
CA THR A 25 -19.96 24.50 -0.11
C THR A 25 -20.18 24.51 -1.62
N TYR A 26 -19.39 25.31 -2.33
CA TYR A 26 -19.13 25.02 -3.72
C TYR A 26 -18.51 23.62 -3.73
N ASN A 27 -19.31 22.60 -4.05
CA ASN A 27 -18.81 21.24 -4.23
C ASN A 27 -17.95 21.23 -5.51
N GLN A 28 -16.71 21.69 -5.39
CA GLN A 28 -15.68 21.40 -6.39
C GLN A 28 -15.62 19.86 -6.52
N PRO A 29 -15.62 19.32 -7.75
CA PRO A 29 -15.47 17.88 -7.95
C PRO A 29 -14.23 17.37 -7.21
N LYS A 30 -14.34 16.23 -6.51
CA LYS A 30 -13.22 15.58 -5.79
C LYS A 30 -11.94 15.58 -6.62
N GLN A 31 -12.06 15.21 -7.89
CA GLN A 31 -10.97 15.19 -8.86
C GLN A 31 -10.24 16.54 -9.03
N GLU A 32 -10.96 17.67 -9.01
CA GLU A 32 -10.35 19.00 -9.13
C GLU A 32 -9.52 19.35 -7.89
N LEU A 33 -10.05 19.02 -6.70
CA LEU A 33 -9.35 19.23 -5.43
C LEU A 33 -8.04 18.43 -5.37
N TYR A 34 -8.09 17.16 -5.78
CA TYR A 34 -6.90 16.30 -5.82
C TYR A 34 -5.94 16.65 -6.95
N SER A 35 -6.43 17.11 -8.10
CA SER A 35 -5.56 17.65 -9.15
C SER A 35 -4.74 18.81 -8.63
N LYS A 36 -5.38 19.75 -7.91
CA LYS A 36 -4.67 20.89 -7.33
C LYS A 36 -3.68 20.48 -6.24
N LEU A 37 -4.08 19.55 -5.37
CA LEU A 37 -3.18 19.00 -4.35
C LEU A 37 -1.95 18.35 -4.98
N ASN A 38 -2.11 17.55 -6.03
CA ASN A 38 -1.01 16.89 -6.72
C ASN A 38 -0.02 17.89 -7.35
N GLU A 39 -0.49 19.01 -7.90
CA GLU A 39 0.39 20.08 -8.37
C GLU A 39 1.23 20.67 -7.24
N ASP A 40 0.60 20.95 -6.10
CA ASP A 40 1.26 21.56 -4.95
C ASP A 40 2.28 20.60 -4.32
N LEU A 41 1.96 19.30 -4.28
CA LEU A 41 2.86 18.24 -3.84
C LEU A 41 4.04 18.04 -4.80
N ALA A 42 3.81 18.07 -6.11
CA ALA A 42 4.89 18.02 -7.09
C ALA A 42 5.86 19.21 -6.95
N ALA A 43 5.34 20.41 -6.70
CA ALA A 43 6.15 21.59 -6.43
C ALA A 43 6.96 21.46 -5.12
N TYR A 44 6.35 20.91 -4.07
CA TYR A 44 7.03 20.60 -2.81
C TYR A 44 8.17 19.60 -3.03
N ASN A 45 7.90 18.48 -3.71
CA ASN A 45 8.89 17.46 -4.02
C ASN A 45 10.08 18.09 -4.76
N ALA A 46 9.84 18.79 -5.87
CA ALA A 46 10.91 19.43 -6.65
C ALA A 46 11.78 20.36 -5.79
N THR A 47 11.15 21.12 -4.88
CA THR A 47 11.85 22.05 -3.98
C THR A 47 12.67 21.31 -2.92
N PHE A 48 12.07 20.33 -2.25
CA PHE A 48 12.70 19.56 -1.18
C PHE A 48 13.90 18.77 -1.70
N TRP A 49 13.75 18.11 -2.85
CA TRP A 49 14.80 17.34 -3.47
C TRP A 49 16.00 18.20 -3.87
N ASN A 50 15.76 19.37 -4.46
CA ASN A 50 16.81 20.32 -4.84
C ASN A 50 17.54 20.86 -3.59
N ALA A 51 16.79 21.32 -2.58
CA ALA A 51 17.35 21.89 -1.37
C ALA A 51 18.23 20.91 -0.58
N ASN A 52 17.93 19.60 -0.64
CA ASN A 52 18.62 18.56 0.12
C ASN A 52 19.61 17.73 -0.71
N ASN A 53 19.81 18.04 -1.99
CA ASN A 53 20.70 17.32 -2.91
C ASN A 53 20.50 15.80 -2.91
N ILE A 54 19.24 15.35 -2.84
CA ILE A 54 18.93 13.91 -2.78
C ILE A 54 19.22 13.29 -4.16
N PRO A 55 20.10 12.28 -4.25
CA PRO A 55 20.44 11.67 -5.53
C PRO A 55 19.25 10.90 -6.10
N HIS A 56 19.03 11.05 -7.41
CA HIS A 56 18.06 10.22 -8.12
C HIS A 56 18.62 8.81 -8.32
N THR A 57 18.38 7.92 -7.35
CA THR A 57 18.74 6.50 -7.48
C THR A 57 17.62 5.74 -8.17
N ARG A 58 17.91 5.06 -9.29
CA ARG A 58 16.95 4.16 -9.94
C ARG A 58 17.01 2.77 -9.28
N SER A 59 15.85 2.26 -8.89
CA SER A 59 15.50 0.83 -8.92
C SER A 59 15.87 -0.09 -7.76
N PHE A 60 16.50 0.36 -6.66
CA PHE A 60 16.82 -0.54 -5.53
C PHE A 60 15.64 -0.79 -4.57
N TRP A 61 14.60 0.05 -4.60
CA TRP A 61 13.54 0.09 -3.57
C TRP A 61 12.21 -0.53 -4.00
N LYS A 62 12.21 -1.37 -5.04
CA LYS A 62 10.98 -1.99 -5.57
C LYS A 62 10.30 -2.87 -4.54
N LYS A 63 11.07 -3.76 -3.89
CA LYS A 63 10.56 -4.62 -2.83
C LYS A 63 9.96 -3.79 -1.70
N LEU A 64 10.66 -2.72 -1.29
CA LEU A 64 10.17 -1.79 -0.27
C LEU A 64 8.87 -1.10 -0.70
N ARG A 65 8.76 -0.61 -1.94
CA ARG A 65 7.55 0.05 -2.46
C ARG A 65 6.31 -0.84 -2.32
N GLY A 66 6.44 -2.14 -2.56
CA GLY A 66 5.34 -3.10 -2.35
C GLY A 66 4.82 -3.11 -0.92
N PHE A 67 5.71 -3.09 0.07
CA PHE A 67 5.35 -2.93 1.48
C PHE A 67 4.73 -1.56 1.76
N LEU A 68 5.34 -0.47 1.32
CA LEU A 68 4.83 0.88 1.61
C LEU A 68 3.40 1.09 1.07
N LEU A 69 3.14 0.60 -0.14
CA LEU A 69 1.81 0.67 -0.75
C LEU A 69 0.82 -0.27 -0.07
N ALA A 70 1.25 -1.46 0.36
CA ALA A 70 0.40 -2.36 1.16
C ALA A 70 -0.01 -1.69 2.47
N ASP A 71 0.95 -1.17 3.23
CA ASP A 71 0.74 -0.61 4.57
C ASP A 71 -0.15 0.64 4.49
N ALA A 72 0.22 1.60 3.62
CA ALA A 72 -0.53 2.84 3.43
C ALA A 72 -1.91 2.61 2.80
N GLY A 73 -2.01 1.67 1.87
CA GLY A 73 -3.28 1.25 1.26
C GLY A 73 -4.19 0.57 2.27
N GLY A 74 -3.63 -0.25 3.17
CA GLY A 74 -4.33 -0.85 4.30
C GLY A 74 -4.89 0.21 5.25
N ALA A 75 -4.09 1.22 5.59
CA ALA A 75 -4.55 2.37 6.38
C ALA A 75 -5.69 3.14 5.71
N LEU A 76 -5.55 3.36 4.40
CA LEU A 76 -6.52 4.10 3.57
C LEU A 76 -7.89 3.41 3.58
N ILE A 77 -7.95 2.12 3.23
CA ILE A 77 -9.23 1.39 3.22
C ILE A 77 -9.80 1.16 4.62
N GLY A 78 -8.91 1.04 5.61
CA GLY A 78 -9.26 0.84 7.01
C GLY A 78 -9.89 2.08 7.63
N SER A 79 -9.51 3.27 7.16
CA SER A 79 -10.03 4.55 7.66
C SER A 79 -11.54 4.70 7.50
N ALA A 80 -12.16 3.95 6.59
CA ALA A 80 -13.62 3.86 6.47
C ALA A 80 -14.31 3.35 7.75
N PHE A 81 -13.58 2.65 8.62
CA PHE A 81 -14.05 2.13 9.91
C PHE A 81 -13.52 2.94 11.10
N GLY A 82 -12.91 4.10 10.86
CA GLY A 82 -12.31 4.97 11.87
C GLY A 82 -10.86 4.59 12.23
N GLY A 83 -10.33 5.19 13.31
CA GLY A 83 -8.92 5.08 13.66
C GLY A 83 -8.44 3.66 13.94
N TRP A 84 -9.26 2.82 14.59
CA TRP A 84 -8.93 1.41 14.80
C TRP A 84 -8.82 0.67 13.46
N GLY A 85 -9.69 0.99 12.50
CA GLY A 85 -9.74 0.37 11.19
C GLY A 85 -8.52 0.75 10.36
N ALA A 86 -8.12 2.02 10.40
CA ALA A 86 -6.88 2.48 9.77
C ALA A 86 -5.66 1.73 10.32
N LEU A 87 -5.54 1.61 11.64
CA LEU A 87 -4.43 0.88 12.26
C LEU A 87 -4.46 -0.61 11.95
N PHE A 88 -5.60 -1.29 12.15
CA PHE A 88 -5.74 -2.71 11.84
C PHE A 88 -5.46 -2.98 10.36
N GLY A 89 -6.04 -2.16 9.47
CA GLY A 89 -5.85 -2.27 8.03
C GLY A 89 -4.39 -2.11 7.63
N ALA A 90 -3.69 -1.14 8.21
CA ALA A 90 -2.26 -0.95 7.99
C ALA A 90 -1.46 -2.19 8.41
N VAL A 91 -1.59 -2.62 9.66
CA VAL A 91 -0.81 -3.75 10.23
C VAL A 91 -1.14 -5.06 9.51
N PHE A 92 -2.42 -5.32 9.25
CA PHE A 92 -2.86 -6.54 8.57
C PHE A 92 -2.41 -6.57 7.11
N SER A 93 -2.53 -5.45 6.40
CA SER A 93 -2.00 -5.32 5.05
C SER A 93 -0.49 -5.44 5.03
N SER A 94 0.22 -4.98 6.06
CA SER A 94 1.66 -5.15 6.18
C SER A 94 2.07 -6.61 6.32
N ALA A 95 1.43 -7.33 7.25
CA ALA A 95 1.75 -8.71 7.54
C ALA A 95 1.34 -9.69 6.41
N VAL A 96 0.22 -9.42 5.73
CA VAL A 96 -0.38 -10.35 4.75
C VAL A 96 -0.25 -9.85 3.30
N GLY A 97 -0.51 -8.56 3.09
CA GLY A 97 -0.43 -7.91 1.78
C GLY A 97 1.00 -7.59 1.37
N GLY A 98 1.79 -7.02 2.27
CA GLY A 98 3.16 -6.54 2.04
C GLY A 98 4.03 -7.53 1.27
N PRO A 99 4.20 -8.79 1.75
CA PRO A 99 4.98 -9.79 1.05
C PRO A 99 4.50 -10.06 -0.38
N ALA A 100 3.19 -10.19 -0.58
CA ALA A 100 2.61 -10.48 -1.90
C ALA A 100 2.71 -9.29 -2.87
N LEU A 101 2.59 -8.07 -2.37
CA LEU A 101 2.71 -6.84 -3.18
C LEU A 101 4.18 -6.53 -3.49
N ALA A 102 5.09 -6.81 -2.56
CA ALA A 102 6.53 -6.73 -2.79
C ALA A 102 6.98 -7.72 -3.87
N GLU A 103 6.51 -8.97 -3.83
CA GLU A 103 6.77 -9.95 -4.88
C GLU A 103 6.20 -9.51 -6.24
N HIS A 104 4.97 -8.98 -6.25
CA HIS A 104 4.34 -8.44 -7.47
C HIS A 104 5.14 -7.26 -8.06
N GLU A 105 5.62 -6.33 -7.23
CA GLU A 105 6.43 -5.19 -7.68
C GLU A 105 7.79 -5.63 -8.22
N MET A 106 8.36 -6.72 -7.69
CA MET A 106 9.60 -7.30 -8.21
C MET A 106 9.40 -8.05 -9.55
N THR A 107 8.25 -8.70 -9.74
CA THR A 107 7.97 -9.54 -10.92
C THR A 107 7.32 -8.79 -12.09
N SER A 108 6.56 -7.72 -11.83
CA SER A 108 5.83 -6.99 -12.87
C SER A 108 6.70 -6.31 -13.94
N GLN A 109 7.94 -5.97 -13.60
CA GLN A 109 8.85 -5.30 -14.53
C GLN A 109 9.89 -6.23 -15.17
N THR A 110 10.08 -7.46 -14.70
CA THR A 110 10.94 -8.44 -15.40
C THR A 110 10.32 -8.89 -16.72
N ALA A 111 8.98 -8.83 -16.82
CA ALA A 111 8.23 -9.09 -18.05
C ALA A 111 8.47 -8.05 -19.17
N THR A 112 9.00 -6.86 -18.84
CA THR A 112 9.19 -5.76 -19.81
C THR A 112 10.58 -5.75 -20.47
N THR A 113 11.51 -6.64 -20.08
CA THR A 113 12.92 -6.62 -20.55
C THR A 113 13.39 -7.79 -21.42
N CYS A 114 12.50 -8.59 -22.01
CA CYS A 114 12.91 -9.58 -23.01
C CYS A 114 12.33 -9.27 -24.39
N PRO A 115 13.02 -8.54 -25.28
CA PRO A 115 12.85 -8.79 -26.70
C PRO A 115 13.50 -10.15 -26.97
N VAL A 116 12.69 -11.20 -26.98
CA VAL A 116 13.04 -12.43 -27.70
C VAL A 116 13.09 -12.03 -29.16
N ILE A 117 14.28 -11.66 -29.65
CA ILE A 117 14.56 -11.57 -31.07
C ILE A 117 14.41 -13.01 -31.59
N PRO A 118 13.42 -13.32 -32.44
CA PRO A 118 13.38 -14.62 -33.10
C PRO A 118 14.62 -14.72 -33.99
N PRO A 119 15.31 -15.87 -34.09
CA PRO A 119 16.37 -16.01 -35.07
C PRO A 119 15.74 -15.91 -36.46
N THR A 120 15.91 -14.76 -37.11
CA THR A 120 15.65 -14.61 -38.54
C THR A 120 16.63 -15.51 -39.28
N SER A 121 16.10 -16.56 -39.88
CA SER A 121 16.75 -17.30 -40.95
C SER A 121 17.05 -16.34 -42.09
N ASP A 122 18.32 -16.14 -42.42
CA ASP A 122 18.66 -16.00 -43.84
C ASP A 122 20.10 -16.43 -44.14
N ASN A 123 20.17 -17.21 -45.20
CA ASN A 123 21.32 -17.91 -45.73
C ASN A 123 22.37 -16.94 -46.29
N THR A 124 23.64 -17.11 -45.92
CA THR A 124 24.72 -16.97 -46.91
C THR A 124 25.89 -17.91 -46.55
N GLN A 125 26.18 -18.83 -47.48
CA GLN A 125 27.31 -19.74 -47.47
C GLN A 125 28.65 -18.99 -47.56
N THR A 126 29.71 -19.44 -46.88
CA THR A 126 30.85 -20.14 -47.51
C THR A 126 31.99 -20.53 -46.54
N VAL A 127 32.20 -21.85 -46.44
CA VAL A 127 33.47 -22.63 -46.49
C VAL A 127 34.39 -22.71 -45.24
N PRO A 128 34.97 -23.91 -44.96
CA PRO A 128 35.22 -24.43 -43.61
C PRO A 128 36.70 -24.60 -43.26
N ILE A 129 37.05 -24.61 -41.96
CA ILE A 129 38.32 -25.18 -41.48
C ILE A 129 38.11 -25.89 -40.12
N SER A 130 38.13 -27.24 -40.20
CA SER A 130 38.53 -28.28 -39.23
C SER A 130 38.21 -28.18 -37.73
N ASP A 131 37.34 -29.11 -37.31
CA ASP A 131 37.19 -29.72 -35.99
C ASP A 131 38.47 -30.43 -35.49
N PRO A 132 38.68 -30.65 -34.16
CA PRO A 132 38.00 -31.77 -33.49
C PRO A 132 37.66 -31.64 -31.99
N TYR A 133 36.67 -32.45 -31.58
CA TYR A 133 36.41 -32.97 -30.22
C TYR A 133 35.84 -31.96 -29.19
N SER A 134 34.75 -32.21 -28.46
CA SER A 134 34.31 -33.47 -27.84
C SER A 134 32.80 -33.43 -27.56
N ALA A 135 32.14 -34.59 -27.66
CA ALA A 135 30.78 -34.81 -27.22
C ALA A 135 30.75 -35.01 -25.69
N GLU A 136 30.02 -34.16 -24.96
CA GLU A 136 29.60 -34.45 -23.59
C GLU A 136 28.08 -34.26 -23.44
N VAL A 137 27.43 -35.42 -23.45
CA VAL A 137 26.27 -35.84 -22.65
C VAL A 137 25.52 -34.72 -21.91
N LEU A 138 24.34 -34.40 -22.44
CA LEU A 138 23.23 -33.79 -21.70
C LEU A 138 22.90 -34.66 -20.48
N SER A 139 23.27 -34.19 -19.29
CA SER A 139 22.65 -34.62 -18.04
C SER A 139 21.55 -33.61 -17.70
N ASP A 140 20.34 -34.14 -17.70
CA ASP A 140 19.07 -33.45 -17.56
C ASP A 140 18.72 -33.38 -16.06
N ASP A 141 19.48 -32.58 -15.32
CA ASP A 141 19.21 -32.28 -13.91
C ASP A 141 19.00 -30.77 -13.77
N ASN A 142 17.95 -30.27 -14.42
CA ASN A 142 17.38 -28.98 -14.09
C ASN A 142 16.56 -29.16 -12.79
N GLU A 143 17.28 -29.33 -11.67
CA GLU A 143 16.72 -29.05 -10.36
C GLU A 143 16.37 -27.56 -10.38
N ILE A 144 15.09 -27.28 -10.66
CA ILE A 144 14.52 -25.94 -10.54
C ILE A 144 14.72 -25.55 -9.08
N ALA A 145 15.79 -24.80 -8.82
CA ALA A 145 16.02 -24.19 -7.53
C ALA A 145 14.72 -23.51 -7.14
N ALA A 146 14.11 -23.95 -6.03
CA ALA A 146 12.94 -23.31 -5.48
C ALA A 146 13.22 -21.81 -5.41
N PRO A 147 12.29 -20.94 -5.84
CA PRO A 147 12.51 -19.51 -5.80
C PRO A 147 12.92 -19.18 -4.37
N THR A 148 14.11 -18.60 -4.23
CA THR A 148 14.63 -18.16 -2.94
C THR A 148 13.64 -17.11 -2.45
N SER A 149 12.73 -17.52 -1.56
CA SER A 149 11.88 -16.61 -0.81
C SER A 149 12.83 -15.64 -0.12
N SER A 150 13.00 -14.45 -0.72
CA SER A 150 13.91 -13.45 -0.21
C SER A 150 13.40 -13.03 1.16
N GLN A 151 14.02 -13.56 2.21
CA GLN A 151 13.65 -13.26 3.59
C GLN A 151 13.63 -11.74 3.77
N VAL A 152 12.62 -11.26 4.48
CA VAL A 152 12.46 -9.86 4.83
C VAL A 152 12.96 -9.71 6.26
N ALA A 153 13.93 -8.83 6.45
CA ALA A 153 14.37 -8.44 7.79
C ALA A 153 13.54 -7.23 8.26
N VAL A 154 13.42 -7.09 9.57
CA VAL A 154 12.71 -5.96 10.19
C VAL A 154 13.62 -5.18 11.12
N ASN A 155 13.44 -3.87 11.15
CA ASN A 155 14.10 -2.96 12.07
C ASN A 155 13.10 -2.54 13.15
N CYS A 156 12.94 -3.39 14.16
CA CYS A 156 12.01 -3.16 15.25
C CYS A 156 12.28 -1.80 15.92
N TYR A 157 11.21 -1.08 16.24
CA TYR A 157 11.23 0.24 16.90
C TYR A 157 11.81 1.41 16.10
N ALA A 158 12.30 1.20 14.87
CA ALA A 158 12.65 2.30 14.00
C ALA A 158 11.38 3.01 13.52
N THR A 159 11.30 4.32 13.75
CA THR A 159 10.11 5.12 13.47
C THR A 159 10.50 6.53 13.00
N VAL A 160 9.69 7.08 12.10
CA VAL A 160 9.79 8.48 11.66
C VAL A 160 9.00 9.38 12.62
N THR A 161 7.86 8.89 13.11
CA THR A 161 7.00 9.58 14.08
C THR A 161 7.09 8.90 15.45
N SER A 162 6.95 9.68 16.52
CA SER A 162 6.96 9.16 17.91
C SER A 162 5.55 8.97 18.49
N SER A 163 4.52 9.14 17.66
CA SER A 163 3.10 9.04 17.99
C SER A 163 2.29 8.83 16.70
N GLY A 164 0.99 8.63 16.84
CA GLY A 164 0.08 8.48 15.71
C GLY A 164 0.07 7.07 15.13
N ILE A 165 -0.70 6.88 14.07
CA ILE A 165 -0.99 5.56 13.50
C ILE A 165 0.30 4.93 12.93
N GLY A 166 1.19 5.71 12.33
CA GLY A 166 2.46 5.20 11.81
C GLY A 166 3.39 4.63 12.90
N TYR A 167 3.43 5.27 14.07
CA TYR A 167 4.19 4.77 15.23
C TYR A 167 3.55 3.48 15.77
N GLU A 168 2.23 3.48 15.98
CA GLU A 168 1.51 2.32 16.52
C GLU A 168 1.56 1.12 15.58
N HIS A 169 1.54 1.35 14.27
CA HIS A 169 1.75 0.35 13.24
C HIS A 169 3.06 -0.43 13.45
N ASN A 170 4.20 0.26 13.48
CA ASN A 170 5.51 -0.36 13.67
C ASN A 170 5.63 -1.01 15.04
N LEU A 171 5.04 -0.40 16.07
CA LEU A 171 5.03 -0.95 17.43
C LEU A 171 4.32 -2.31 17.49
N ILE A 172 3.13 -2.41 16.89
CA ILE A 172 2.38 -3.67 16.87
C ILE A 172 3.14 -4.73 16.08
N LEU A 173 3.65 -4.40 14.88
CA LEU A 173 4.43 -5.35 14.08
C LEU A 173 5.68 -5.85 14.82
N SER A 174 6.37 -4.94 15.52
CA SER A 174 7.56 -5.28 16.33
C SER A 174 7.21 -6.25 17.47
N ARG A 175 6.10 -6.02 18.19
CA ARG A 175 5.67 -6.91 19.29
C ARG A 175 5.30 -8.31 18.82
N ILE A 176 4.68 -8.41 17.64
CA ILE A 176 4.37 -9.72 17.03
C ILE A 176 5.67 -10.46 16.69
N GLU A 177 6.63 -9.79 16.05
CA GLU A 177 7.95 -10.36 15.71
C GLU A 177 8.73 -10.80 16.95
N GLU A 178 8.69 -10.02 18.03
CA GLU A 178 9.38 -10.38 19.29
C GLU A 178 8.79 -11.63 19.93
N THR A 179 7.46 -11.79 19.84
CA THR A 179 6.77 -12.94 20.42
C THR A 179 6.86 -14.16 19.49
N HIS A 180 6.94 -13.93 18.18
CA HIS A 180 7.00 -14.94 17.14
C HIS A 180 8.11 -14.54 16.15
N GLN A 181 9.35 -14.93 16.46
CA GLN A 181 10.49 -14.60 15.62
C GLN A 181 10.29 -15.09 14.19
N ASN A 182 10.61 -14.22 13.23
CA ASN A 182 10.56 -14.49 11.79
C ASN A 182 9.16 -14.74 11.23
N ILE A 183 8.09 -14.32 11.93
CA ILE A 183 6.69 -14.59 11.56
C ILE A 183 6.33 -14.10 10.15
N TYR A 184 6.89 -12.97 9.70
CA TYR A 184 6.60 -12.37 8.39
C TYR A 184 7.22 -13.13 7.20
N ASN A 185 8.14 -14.06 7.48
CA ASN A 185 8.72 -14.96 6.50
C ASN A 185 8.09 -16.36 6.55
N GLU A 186 7.13 -16.59 7.46
CA GLU A 186 6.42 -17.85 7.58
C GLU A 186 5.11 -17.84 6.78
N ALA A 187 4.75 -18.99 6.21
CA ALA A 187 3.44 -19.18 5.61
C ALA A 187 2.37 -19.33 6.71
N LYS A 188 1.86 -18.20 7.21
CA LYS A 188 0.70 -18.15 8.10
C LYS A 188 -0.58 -17.86 7.32
N SER A 189 -1.70 -18.38 7.82
CA SER A 189 -3.00 -18.02 7.26
C SER A 189 -3.38 -16.59 7.67
N SER A 190 -4.20 -15.93 6.85
CA SER A 190 -4.74 -14.61 7.13
C SER A 190 -5.47 -14.55 8.48
N GLU A 191 -6.17 -15.62 8.86
CA GLU A 191 -6.90 -15.72 10.13
C GLU A 191 -5.94 -15.72 11.31
N VAL A 192 -4.87 -16.53 11.24
CA VAL A 192 -3.84 -16.57 12.29
C VAL A 192 -3.20 -15.20 12.46
N MET A 193 -2.89 -14.51 11.35
CA MET A 193 -2.33 -13.17 11.46
C MET A 193 -3.32 -12.15 12.03
N ALA A 194 -4.58 -12.20 11.63
CA ALA A 194 -5.60 -11.32 12.19
C ALA A 194 -5.73 -11.50 13.70
N ASP A 195 -5.71 -12.73 14.21
CA ASP A 195 -5.83 -13.02 15.64
C ASP A 195 -4.62 -12.50 16.45
N LEU A 196 -3.41 -12.63 15.92
CA LEU A 196 -2.20 -12.05 16.54
C LEU A 196 -2.29 -10.52 16.60
N ILE A 197 -2.73 -9.90 15.52
CA ILE A 197 -2.88 -8.43 15.43
C ILE A 197 -3.96 -7.93 16.39
N VAL A 198 -5.12 -8.58 16.42
CA VAL A 198 -6.20 -8.25 17.36
C VAL A 198 -5.71 -8.37 18.81
N THR A 199 -4.92 -9.40 19.11
CA THR A 199 -4.34 -9.60 20.45
C THR A 199 -3.43 -8.44 20.85
N GLU A 200 -2.51 -8.02 19.98
CA GLU A 200 -1.60 -6.90 20.27
C GLU A 200 -2.33 -5.54 20.30
N MET A 201 -3.28 -5.31 19.40
CA MET A 201 -4.12 -4.10 19.41
C MET A 201 -4.98 -4.01 20.67
N GLY A 202 -5.47 -5.15 21.19
CA GLY A 202 -6.20 -5.21 22.45
C GLY A 202 -5.37 -4.73 23.65
N LYS A 203 -4.04 -4.97 23.65
CA LYS A 203 -3.13 -4.43 24.67
C LYS A 203 -2.98 -2.91 24.58
N CYS A 204 -3.27 -2.32 23.43
CA CYS A 204 -3.33 -0.89 23.19
C CYS A 204 -4.72 -0.29 23.39
N SER A 205 -5.65 -1.02 24.02
CA SER A 205 -7.04 -0.59 24.30
C SER A 205 -7.92 -0.37 23.06
N TYR A 206 -7.58 -1.00 21.92
CA TYR A 206 -8.47 -1.01 20.76
C TYR A 206 -9.52 -2.10 20.89
N ALA A 207 -10.80 -1.72 20.70
CA ALA A 207 -11.91 -2.64 20.53
C ALA A 207 -12.20 -2.78 19.03
N ILE A 208 -12.12 -4.01 18.52
CA ILE A 208 -12.25 -4.31 17.10
C ILE A 208 -13.58 -5.05 16.87
N PRO A 209 -14.59 -4.42 16.22
CA PRO A 209 -15.83 -5.09 15.89
C PRO A 209 -15.59 -6.24 14.90
N GLU A 210 -16.02 -7.45 15.26
CA GLU A 210 -15.76 -8.67 14.48
C GLU A 210 -16.27 -8.58 13.03
N THR A 211 -17.46 -8.02 12.82
CA THR A 211 -18.05 -7.86 11.49
C THR A 211 -17.22 -6.93 10.61
N GLU A 212 -16.80 -5.77 11.13
CA GLU A 212 -16.03 -4.78 10.38
C GLU A 212 -14.61 -5.29 10.09
N LYS A 213 -13.99 -5.97 11.07
CA LYS A 213 -12.72 -6.68 10.91
C LYS A 213 -12.75 -7.65 9.72
N ASN A 214 -13.80 -8.47 9.65
CA ASN A 214 -13.92 -9.48 8.59
C ASN A 214 -14.13 -8.86 7.21
N ILE A 215 -14.82 -7.72 7.11
CA ILE A 215 -14.92 -6.95 5.86
C ILE A 215 -13.52 -6.46 5.43
N LEU A 216 -12.74 -5.93 6.37
CA LEU A 216 -11.41 -5.39 6.09
C LEU A 216 -10.41 -6.48 5.68
N ILE A 217 -10.43 -7.63 6.35
CA ILE A 217 -9.65 -8.82 5.97
C ILE A 217 -9.97 -9.25 4.53
N GLN A 218 -11.26 -9.32 4.18
CA GLN A 218 -11.69 -9.68 2.83
C GLN A 218 -11.17 -8.69 1.78
N LYS A 219 -11.21 -7.39 2.06
CA LYS A 219 -10.68 -6.36 1.15
C LYS A 219 -9.18 -6.54 0.90
N VAL A 220 -8.38 -6.74 1.94
CA VAL A 220 -6.92 -6.94 1.81
C VAL A 220 -6.61 -8.24 1.05
N ASN A 221 -7.24 -9.36 1.43
CA ASN A 221 -7.04 -10.65 0.78
C ASN A 221 -7.40 -10.61 -0.73
N SER A 222 -8.38 -9.79 -1.12
CA SER A 222 -8.76 -9.64 -2.53
C SER A 222 -7.64 -9.09 -3.41
N ILE A 223 -6.78 -8.20 -2.88
CA ILE A 223 -5.62 -7.70 -3.61
C ILE A 223 -4.56 -8.77 -3.71
N VAL A 224 -4.26 -9.46 -2.60
CA VAL A 224 -3.24 -10.53 -2.56
C VAL A 224 -3.53 -11.60 -3.61
N LEU A 225 -4.81 -11.94 -3.81
CA LEU A 225 -5.19 -12.89 -4.85
C LEU A 225 -4.93 -12.35 -6.25
N LYS A 226 -5.36 -11.11 -6.54
CA LYS A 226 -5.16 -10.49 -7.85
C LYS A 226 -3.70 -10.20 -8.17
N SER A 227 -2.88 -9.85 -7.18
CA SER A 227 -1.45 -9.60 -7.40
C SER A 227 -0.71 -10.86 -7.86
N LYS A 228 -1.18 -12.04 -7.43
CA LYS A 228 -0.68 -13.34 -7.89
C LYS A 228 -1.14 -13.70 -9.31
N THR A 229 -2.30 -13.22 -9.76
CA THR A 229 -2.84 -13.56 -11.09
C THR A 229 -2.41 -12.58 -12.17
N ASP A 230 -2.23 -11.30 -11.84
CA ASP A 230 -2.13 -10.21 -12.81
C ASP A 230 -0.74 -9.56 -12.80
N SER A 231 0.33 -10.37 -12.78
CA SER A 231 1.71 -9.89 -12.59
C SER A 231 2.17 -8.85 -13.60
N ALA A 232 1.58 -8.75 -14.80
CA ALA A 232 1.94 -7.74 -15.80
C ALA A 232 1.40 -6.32 -15.51
N THR A 233 0.48 -6.17 -14.55
CA THR A 233 -0.12 -4.88 -14.20
C THR A 233 0.80 -4.13 -13.24
N GLU A 234 0.99 -2.82 -13.41
CA GLU A 234 1.70 -2.02 -12.39
C GLU A 234 0.92 -2.05 -11.07
N LEU A 235 1.65 -2.17 -9.94
CA LEU A 235 1.04 -2.32 -8.63
C LEU A 235 0.02 -1.23 -8.30
N ILE A 236 0.35 0.04 -8.58
CA ILE A 236 -0.58 1.14 -8.32
C ILE A 236 -1.86 1.04 -9.17
N THR A 237 -1.75 0.55 -10.41
CA THR A 237 -2.90 0.32 -11.29
C THR A 237 -3.77 -0.81 -10.75
N LEU A 238 -3.17 -1.90 -10.24
CA LEU A 238 -3.89 -2.99 -9.58
C LEU A 238 -4.70 -2.48 -8.38
N LEU A 239 -4.10 -1.63 -7.53
CA LEU A 239 -4.76 -1.05 -6.37
C LEU A 239 -5.94 -0.16 -6.77
N LYS A 240 -5.75 0.75 -7.73
CA LYS A 240 -6.81 1.64 -8.23
C LYS A 240 -7.97 0.88 -8.88
N ASN A 241 -7.69 -0.22 -9.58
CA ASN A 241 -8.73 -1.08 -10.14
C ASN A 241 -9.49 -1.87 -9.07
N THR A 242 -8.85 -2.16 -7.94
CA THR A 242 -9.49 -2.88 -6.83
C THR A 242 -10.28 -1.96 -5.92
N TRP A 243 -9.84 -0.72 -5.76
CA TRP A 243 -10.48 0.29 -4.92
C TRP A 243 -10.65 1.63 -5.67
N PRO A 244 -11.50 1.65 -6.70
CA PRO A 244 -11.67 2.84 -7.54
C PRO A 244 -12.17 4.06 -6.77
N GLU A 245 -12.89 3.87 -5.66
CA GLU A 245 -13.36 4.95 -4.79
C GLU A 245 -12.22 5.77 -4.15
N TYR A 246 -11.03 5.18 -4.03
CA TYR A 246 -9.83 5.79 -3.46
C TYR A 246 -8.75 6.13 -4.51
N SER A 247 -9.10 6.17 -5.80
CA SER A 247 -8.11 6.37 -6.87
C SER A 247 -7.28 7.66 -6.72
N ASP A 248 -7.90 8.74 -6.25
CA ASP A 248 -7.23 10.01 -6.03
C ASP A 248 -6.26 9.94 -4.84
N GLU A 249 -6.72 9.38 -3.71
CA GLU A 249 -5.90 9.14 -2.52
C GLU A 249 -4.72 8.22 -2.82
N LEU A 250 -4.95 7.14 -3.57
CA LEU A 250 -3.91 6.22 -4.00
C LEU A 250 -2.86 6.90 -4.87
N SER A 251 -3.24 7.92 -5.67
CA SER A 251 -2.27 8.69 -6.47
C SER A 251 -1.32 9.51 -5.59
N VAL A 252 -1.85 10.13 -4.53
CA VAL A 252 -1.04 10.86 -3.54
C VAL A 252 -0.12 9.92 -2.78
N ILE A 253 -0.64 8.76 -2.35
CA ILE A 253 0.14 7.73 -1.66
C ILE A 253 1.26 7.21 -2.57
N ASP A 254 0.98 6.96 -3.86
CA ASP A 254 1.99 6.46 -4.79
C ASP A 254 3.14 7.46 -4.97
N ASP A 255 2.83 8.74 -5.21
CA ASP A 255 3.84 9.80 -5.27
C ASP A 255 4.67 9.84 -3.98
N PHE A 256 4.03 9.83 -2.81
CA PHE A 256 4.75 9.86 -1.54
C PHE A 256 5.66 8.64 -1.36
N THR A 257 5.16 7.42 -1.62
CA THR A 257 5.93 6.17 -1.44
C THR A 257 7.15 6.09 -2.35
N ILE A 258 7.03 6.59 -3.60
CA ILE A 258 8.16 6.71 -4.53
C ILE A 258 9.23 7.65 -3.94
N ASN A 259 8.82 8.80 -3.42
CA ASN A 259 9.76 9.80 -2.94
C ASN A 259 10.41 9.41 -1.59
N ILE A 260 9.62 9.00 -0.59
CA ILE A 260 10.12 8.62 0.74
C ILE A 260 11.05 7.41 0.66
N GLY A 261 10.77 6.44 -0.21
CA GLY A 261 11.62 5.26 -0.40
C GLY A 261 13.01 5.57 -0.96
N ASN A 262 13.21 6.75 -1.53
CA ASN A 262 14.53 7.21 -1.98
C ASN A 262 15.30 8.03 -0.93
N ILE A 263 14.68 8.35 0.22
CA ILE A 263 15.36 9.02 1.34
C ILE A 263 15.95 7.94 2.24
N THR A 264 17.23 7.61 2.02
CA THR A 264 17.86 6.45 2.64
C THR A 264 18.69 6.82 3.87
N ASN A 265 18.67 5.96 4.88
CA ASN A 265 19.51 6.04 6.08
C ASN A 265 19.52 7.40 6.79
N ASN A 266 18.43 8.17 6.65
CA ASN A 266 18.33 9.51 7.22
C ASN A 266 16.92 9.77 7.75
N THR A 267 16.66 9.25 8.95
CA THR A 267 15.38 9.40 9.66
C THR A 267 14.97 10.87 9.85
N GLU A 268 15.92 11.76 10.13
CA GLU A 268 15.64 13.20 10.30
C GLU A 268 15.16 13.84 8.99
N LEU A 269 15.79 13.48 7.86
CA LEU A 269 15.38 13.97 6.55
C LEU A 269 14.05 13.37 6.10
N MET A 270 13.79 12.09 6.39
CA MET A 270 12.48 11.45 6.16
C MET A 270 11.38 12.14 6.97
N LYS A 271 11.67 12.48 8.23
CA LYS A 271 10.74 13.23 9.08
C LYS A 271 10.47 14.62 8.53
N ALA A 272 11.51 15.35 8.13
CA ALA A 272 11.35 16.67 7.51
C ALA A 272 10.54 16.59 6.20
N TYR A 273 10.73 15.53 5.42
CA TYR A 273 9.96 15.28 4.20
C TYR A 273 8.48 15.00 4.51
N LEU A 274 8.19 14.09 5.44
CA LEU A 274 6.84 13.81 5.91
C LEU A 274 6.16 15.09 6.42
N ASP A 275 6.80 15.82 7.35
CA ASP A 275 6.24 17.04 7.96
C ASP A 275 5.90 18.11 6.91
N GLY A 276 6.73 18.27 5.88
CA GLY A 276 6.45 19.21 4.78
C GLY A 276 5.30 18.74 3.89
N TYR A 277 5.26 17.45 3.54
CA TYR A 277 4.18 16.86 2.75
C TYR A 277 2.82 16.96 3.47
N LEU A 278 2.79 16.69 4.78
CA LEU A 278 1.60 16.83 5.62
C LEU A 278 1.14 18.30 5.72
N GLN A 279 2.05 19.26 5.75
CA GLN A 279 1.69 20.70 5.71
C GLN A 279 1.04 21.12 4.39
N VAL A 280 1.45 20.54 3.26
CA VAL A 280 0.79 20.79 1.97
C VAL A 280 -0.64 20.25 2.00
N ILE A 281 -0.84 19.02 2.51
CA ILE A 281 -2.18 18.44 2.69
C ILE A 281 -3.02 19.30 3.63
N GLU A 282 -2.46 19.76 4.75
CA GLU A 282 -3.18 20.58 5.73
C GLU A 282 -3.70 21.89 5.12
N ARG A 283 -2.91 22.52 4.24
CA ARG A 283 -3.27 23.77 3.55
C ARG A 283 -4.18 23.58 2.35
N SER A 284 -4.43 22.34 1.92
CA SER A 284 -5.29 22.05 0.77
C SER A 284 -6.77 22.34 1.05
N ASN A 285 -7.56 22.41 -0.01
CA ASN A 285 -9.02 22.57 0.04
C ASN A 285 -9.77 21.24 0.29
N LEU A 286 -9.07 20.17 0.65
CA LEU A 286 -9.70 18.92 1.05
C LEU A 286 -10.52 19.10 2.34
N THR A 287 -11.52 18.25 2.52
CA THR A 287 -12.24 18.17 3.80
C THR A 287 -11.32 17.62 4.90
N ASN A 288 -11.62 17.93 6.17
CA ASN A 288 -10.85 17.38 7.30
C ASN A 288 -10.80 15.84 7.27
N SER A 289 -11.90 15.18 6.92
CA SER A 289 -11.91 13.72 6.80
C SER A 289 -10.94 13.22 5.73
N GLN A 290 -10.85 13.86 4.56
CA GLN A 290 -9.91 13.48 3.52
C GLN A 290 -8.46 13.74 3.93
N LYS A 291 -8.20 14.86 4.62
CA LYS A 291 -6.88 15.18 5.17
C LYS A 291 -6.41 14.13 6.18
N GLU A 292 -7.27 13.73 7.13
CA GLU A 292 -6.92 12.74 8.15
C GLU A 292 -6.68 11.34 7.56
N VAL A 293 -7.44 10.96 6.53
CA VAL A 293 -7.21 9.71 5.79
C VAL A 293 -5.81 9.71 5.14
N LEU A 294 -5.47 10.78 4.41
CA LEU A 294 -4.15 10.90 3.79
C LEU A 294 -3.03 10.91 4.85
N LYS A 295 -3.13 11.75 5.88
CA LYS A 295 -2.13 11.84 6.96
C LYS A 295 -1.86 10.47 7.57
N SER A 296 -2.91 9.71 7.90
CA SER A 296 -2.78 8.37 8.48
C SER A 296 -2.02 7.42 7.55
N SER A 297 -2.36 7.39 6.26
CA SER A 297 -1.67 6.56 5.27
C SER A 297 -0.21 6.97 5.04
N LEU A 298 0.08 8.27 5.02
CA LEU A 298 1.43 8.76 4.79
C LEU A 298 2.35 8.59 6.01
N GLU A 299 1.82 8.76 7.22
CA GLU A 299 2.53 8.42 8.45
C GLU A 299 2.91 6.94 8.48
N VAL A 300 1.97 6.06 8.10
CA VAL A 300 2.23 4.62 7.97
C VAL A 300 3.32 4.37 6.94
N ALA A 301 3.20 4.88 5.71
CA ALA A 301 4.23 4.71 4.68
C ALA A 301 5.63 5.16 5.15
N ALA A 302 5.72 6.31 5.82
CA ALA A 302 6.99 6.83 6.29
C ALA A 302 7.63 5.94 7.37
N ASN A 303 6.83 5.47 8.32
CA ASN A 303 7.30 4.56 9.36
C ASN A 303 7.65 3.17 8.79
N SER A 304 6.86 2.66 7.86
CA SER A 304 7.12 1.40 7.15
C SER A 304 8.44 1.42 6.38
N ALA A 305 8.83 2.58 5.83
CA ALA A 305 10.09 2.75 5.12
C ALA A 305 11.34 2.58 6.02
N LEU A 306 11.19 2.69 7.33
CA LEU A 306 12.24 2.35 8.29
C LEU A 306 12.10 0.94 8.87
N PHE A 307 10.89 0.40 8.92
CA PHE A 307 10.61 -0.92 9.49
C PHE A 307 11.11 -2.05 8.60
N TRP A 308 10.81 -2.00 7.30
CA TRP A 308 11.14 -3.07 6.37
C TRP A 308 12.55 -2.93 5.82
N VAL A 309 13.40 -3.92 6.07
CA VAL A 309 14.77 -4.00 5.55
C VAL A 309 14.75 -4.94 4.35
N THR A 310 14.88 -4.37 3.16
CA THR A 310 14.71 -5.08 1.87
C THR A 310 16.00 -5.19 1.06
N GLU A 311 17.17 -5.21 1.72
CA GLU A 311 18.48 -5.38 1.08
C GLU A 311 18.62 -6.73 0.34
#